data_AF-A0AAU4JAM1-F1
#
_entry.id   AF-A0AAU4JAM1-F1
#
_cell.length_a   1.000
_cell.length_b   1.000
_cell.length_c   1.000
_cell.angle_alpha   90.00
_cell.angle_beta   90.00
_cell.angle_gamma   90.00
#
_symmetry.space_group_name_H-M   'P 1'
#
loop_
_entity.id
_entity.type
_entity.pdbx_description
1 polymer ?
#
loop_
_entity_poly.entity_id
_entity_poly.type
_entity_poly.pdbx_seq_one_letter_code
_entity_poly.pdbx_strand_id
1 'polypeptide(L)'
;MDLVGWWSVVRFVHVAGAALWVGGQLALTLVVLPLARHLLAPEAKDRFGAQVGRRFGLLTGAVFLPAQVGTGWAIAWHKGVTWASLAEPGYGRVLAAKLCLFALVMLAAAGHGVAHAKGRAALARALAVVSLVASLGVVLLATALPAT
;
A
#
# COMPACT_ATOMS: atom_id res chain seq x y z
N MET A 1 -32.90 -12.26 3.97
CA MET A 1 -32.10 -11.01 4.09
C MET A 1 -30.65 -11.42 3.96
N ASP A 2 -30.01 -11.11 2.83
CA ASP A 2 -28.58 -11.31 2.70
C ASP A 2 -27.89 -10.26 3.58
N LEU A 3 -27.48 -10.67 4.79
CA LEU A 3 -26.88 -9.79 5.79
C LEU A 3 -25.63 -9.04 5.27
N VAL A 4 -25.01 -9.54 4.20
CA VAL A 4 -23.85 -8.94 3.54
C VAL A 4 -24.05 -9.00 2.02
N GLY A 5 -24.30 -7.85 1.39
CA GLY A 5 -24.33 -7.76 -0.08
C GLY A 5 -22.94 -7.89 -0.71
N TRP A 6 -22.87 -8.35 -1.96
CA TRP A 6 -21.63 -8.52 -2.73
C TRP A 6 -20.71 -7.28 -2.70
N TRP A 7 -21.26 -6.08 -2.86
CA TRP A 7 -20.48 -4.84 -2.83
C TRP A 7 -19.89 -4.51 -1.46
N SER A 8 -20.50 -4.99 -0.38
CA SER A 8 -19.93 -4.89 0.95
C SER A 8 -18.69 -5.78 1.09
N VAL A 9 -18.70 -6.97 0.48
CA VAL A 9 -17.51 -7.85 0.42
C VAL A 9 -16.39 -7.19 -0.38
N VAL A 10 -16.69 -6.63 -1.56
CA VAL A 10 -15.69 -5.92 -2.39
C VAL A 10 -15.04 -4.77 -1.62
N ARG A 11 -15.84 -3.94 -0.95
CA ARG A 11 -15.34 -2.85 -0.10
C ARG A 11 -14.53 -3.37 1.09
N PHE A 12 -15.00 -4.43 1.75
CA PHE A 12 -14.29 -5.05 2.86
C PHE A 12 -12.91 -5.53 2.42
N VAL A 13 -12.81 -6.27 1.31
CA VAL A 13 -11.53 -6.74 0.77
C VAL A 13 -10.62 -5.56 0.41
N HIS A 14 -11.16 -4.49 -0.18
CA HIS A 14 -10.39 -3.27 -0.45
C HIS A 14 -9.82 -2.65 0.83
N VAL A 15 -10.66 -2.41 1.84
CA VAL A 15 -10.24 -1.76 3.08
C VAL A 15 -9.33 -2.66 3.92
N ALA A 16 -9.67 -3.93 4.08
CA ALA A 16 -8.85 -4.89 4.82
C ALA A 16 -7.49 -5.10 4.14
N GLY A 17 -7.44 -5.18 2.82
CA GLY A 17 -6.19 -5.28 2.07
C GLY A 17 -5.31 -4.04 2.25
N ALA A 18 -5.90 -2.83 2.22
CA ALA A 18 -5.18 -1.60 2.46
C ALA A 18 -4.66 -1.52 3.91
N ALA A 19 -5.49 -1.90 4.89
CA ALA A 19 -5.11 -1.92 6.30
C ALA A 19 -3.97 -2.91 6.58
N LEU A 20 -4.03 -4.12 6.01
CA LEU A 20 -2.96 -5.11 6.15
C LEU A 20 -1.67 -4.69 5.47
N TRP A 21 -1.75 -4.05 4.30
CA TRP A 21 -0.57 -3.55 3.61
C TRP A 21 0.07 -2.41 4.39
N VAL A 22 -0.64 -1.29 4.59
CA VAL A 22 -0.08 -0.09 5.22
C VAL A 22 0.24 -0.35 6.70
N GLY A 23 -0.64 -1.08 7.39
CA GLY A 23 -0.40 -1.55 8.75
C GLY A 23 0.79 -2.51 8.84
N GLY A 24 0.99 -3.37 7.85
CA GLY A 24 2.17 -4.23 7.75
C GLY A 24 3.46 -3.43 7.57
N GLN A 25 3.46 -2.40 6.73
CA GLN A 25 4.61 -1.49 6.59
C GLN A 25 4.94 -0.81 7.93
N LEU A 26 3.92 -0.28 8.62
CA LEU A 26 4.08 0.34 9.94
C LEU A 26 4.62 -0.65 10.97
N ALA A 27 4.01 -1.84 11.08
CA ALA A 27 4.44 -2.86 12.04
C ALA A 27 5.90 -3.28 11.79
N LEU A 28 6.28 -3.47 10.52
CA LEU A 28 7.64 -3.79 10.15
C LEU A 28 8.62 -2.68 10.54
N THR A 29 8.32 -1.43 10.21
CA THR A 29 9.21 -0.29 10.46
C THR A 29 9.31 0.09 11.93
N LEU A 30 8.20 0.06 12.66
CA LEU A 30 8.12 0.60 14.03
C LEU A 30 8.35 -0.46 15.11
N VAL A 31 8.03 -1.73 14.85
CA VAL A 31 8.06 -2.78 15.87
C VAL A 31 9.05 -3.87 15.50
N VAL A 32 8.86 -4.54 14.37
CA VAL A 32 9.59 -5.77 14.04
C VAL A 32 11.07 -5.50 13.76
N LEU A 33 11.39 -4.56 12.86
CA LEU A 33 12.77 -4.28 12.49
C LEU A 33 13.59 -3.65 13.64
N PRO A 34 13.06 -2.69 14.42
CA PRO A 34 13.78 -2.19 15.60
C PRO A 34 14.07 -3.29 16.61
N LEU A 35 13.07 -4.11 16.96
CA LEU A 35 13.25 -5.17 17.94
C LEU A 35 14.26 -6.23 17.46
N ALA A 36 14.18 -6.64 16.19
CA ALA A 36 15.15 -7.57 15.60
C ALA A 36 16.59 -7.01 15.64
N ARG A 37 16.76 -5.70 15.41
CA ARG A 37 18.07 -5.04 15.51
C ARG A 37 18.63 -5.02 16.92
N HIS A 38 17.77 -5.01 17.94
CA HIS A 38 18.18 -5.06 19.34
C HIS A 38 18.48 -6.49 19.82
N LEU A 39 17.71 -7.49 19.39
CA LEU A 39 17.77 -8.83 19.95
C LEU A 39 18.69 -9.81 19.20
N LEU A 40 18.91 -9.62 17.90
CA LEU A 40 19.66 -10.60 17.08
C LEU A 40 21.17 -10.31 17.07
N ALA A 41 21.98 -11.31 16.70
CA ALA A 41 23.38 -11.10 16.34
C ALA A 41 23.51 -10.34 15.00
N PRO A 42 24.60 -9.60 14.73
CA PRO A 42 24.76 -8.78 13.52
C PRO A 42 24.41 -9.51 12.21
N GLU A 43 24.94 -10.72 12.03
CA GLU A 43 24.74 -11.54 10.83
C GLU A 43 23.27 -12.01 10.71
N ALA A 44 22.63 -12.26 11.85
CA ALA A 44 21.23 -12.66 11.90
C ALA A 44 20.28 -11.49 11.61
N LYS A 45 20.64 -10.24 11.96
CA LYS A 45 19.84 -9.03 11.68
C LYS A 45 19.66 -8.82 10.18
N ASP A 46 20.75 -8.85 9.43
CA ASP A 46 20.73 -8.60 7.98
C ASP A 46 19.98 -9.70 7.24
N ARG A 47 20.24 -10.95 7.60
CA ARG A 47 19.54 -12.11 7.04
C ARG A 47 18.03 -12.06 7.35
N PHE A 48 17.64 -11.69 8.57
CA PHE A 48 16.25 -11.56 8.97
C PHE A 48 15.56 -10.44 8.19
N GLY A 49 16.17 -9.25 8.13
CA GLY A 49 15.64 -8.10 7.39
C GLY A 49 15.40 -8.41 5.92
N ALA A 50 16.36 -9.07 5.26
CA ALA A 50 16.24 -9.48 3.86
C ALA A 50 15.10 -10.49 3.64
N GLN A 51 14.94 -11.48 4.52
CA GLN A 51 13.87 -12.48 4.41
C GLN A 51 12.48 -11.89 4.64
N VAL A 52 12.34 -11.06 5.67
CA VAL A 52 11.08 -10.37 5.98
C VAL A 52 10.71 -9.43 4.83
N GLY A 53 11.66 -8.61 4.36
CA GLY A 53 11.46 -7.72 3.21
C GLY A 53 11.05 -8.48 1.94
N ARG A 54 11.73 -9.59 1.62
CA ARG A 54 11.38 -10.44 0.47
C ARG A 54 9.99 -11.03 0.61
N ARG A 55 9.63 -11.56 1.79
CA ARG A 55 8.30 -12.14 2.03
C ARG A 55 7.21 -11.07 1.91
N PHE A 56 7.42 -9.90 2.51
CA PHE A 56 6.49 -8.79 2.43
C PHE A 56 6.34 -8.25 1.00
N GLY A 57 7.45 -8.16 0.25
CA GLY A 57 7.44 -7.79 -1.17
C GLY A 57 6.66 -8.80 -2.03
N LEU A 58 6.83 -10.10 -1.78
CA LEU A 58 6.05 -11.16 -2.46
C LEU A 58 4.56 -11.06 -2.14
N LEU A 59 4.18 -10.88 -0.87
CA LEU A 59 2.78 -10.70 -0.49
C LEU A 59 2.18 -9.42 -1.09
N THR A 60 2.97 -8.35 -1.12
CA THR A 60 2.57 -7.09 -1.78
C THR A 60 2.28 -7.32 -3.26
N GLY A 61 3.22 -7.92 -4.00
CA GLY A 61 3.07 -8.14 -5.43
C GLY A 61 2.00 -9.17 -5.81
N ALA A 62 1.88 -10.26 -5.05
CA ALA A 62 1.01 -11.38 -5.41
C ALA A 62 -0.40 -11.31 -4.79
N VAL A 63 -0.57 -10.56 -3.69
CA VAL A 63 -1.84 -10.53 -2.94
C VAL A 63 -2.38 -9.10 -2.83
N PHE A 64 -1.64 -8.21 -2.18
CA PHE A 64 -2.18 -6.88 -1.87
C PHE A 64 -2.40 -6.04 -3.12
N LEU A 65 -1.44 -5.99 -4.04
CA LEU A 65 -1.56 -5.21 -5.27
C LEU A 65 -2.72 -5.70 -6.17
N PRO A 66 -2.83 -7.00 -6.51
CA PRO A 66 -3.98 -7.51 -7.27
C PRO A 66 -5.32 -7.25 -6.58
N ALA A 67 -5.40 -7.48 -5.27
CA ALA A 67 -6.62 -7.23 -4.50
C ALA A 67 -7.00 -5.74 -4.53
N GLN A 68 -6.04 -4.83 -4.32
CA GLN A 68 -6.28 -3.39 -4.30
C GLN A 68 -6.70 -2.85 -5.68
N VAL A 69 -6.00 -3.24 -6.74
CA VAL A 69 -6.31 -2.82 -8.11
C VAL A 69 -7.66 -3.39 -8.54
N GLY A 70 -7.89 -4.69 -8.33
CA GLY A 70 -9.12 -5.35 -8.71
C GLY A 70 -10.35 -4.79 -7.99
N THR A 71 -10.28 -4.66 -6.66
CA THR A 71 -11.40 -4.10 -5.88
C THR A 71 -11.57 -2.60 -6.09
N GLY A 72 -10.48 -1.84 -6.22
CA GLY A 72 -10.53 -0.40 -6.52
C GLY A 72 -11.17 -0.12 -7.86
N TRP A 73 -10.81 -0.89 -8.89
CA TRP A 73 -11.44 -0.85 -10.20
C TRP A 73 -12.93 -1.21 -10.14
N ALA A 74 -13.28 -2.32 -9.48
CA ALA A 74 -14.67 -2.75 -9.33
C ALA A 74 -15.55 -1.68 -8.64
N ILE A 75 -15.02 -1.02 -7.60
CA ILE A 75 -15.71 0.07 -6.90
C ILE A 75 -15.87 1.28 -7.81
N ALA A 76 -14.83 1.69 -8.54
CA ALA A 76 -14.89 2.82 -9.47
C ALA A 76 -15.91 2.56 -10.59
N TRP A 77 -15.91 1.35 -11.15
CA TRP A 77 -16.87 0.91 -12.14
C TRP A 77 -18.31 0.94 -11.60
N HIS A 78 -18.53 0.39 -10.40
CA HIS A 78 -19.85 0.38 -9.77
C HIS A 78 -20.41 1.78 -9.52
N LYS A 79 -19.54 2.74 -9.23
CA LYS A 79 -19.88 4.16 -9.06
C LYS A 79 -19.99 4.93 -10.37
N GLY A 80 -19.83 4.29 -11.53
CA GLY A 80 -19.91 4.94 -12.84
C GLY A 80 -18.79 5.95 -13.10
N VAL A 81 -17.62 5.77 -12.46
CA VAL A 81 -16.47 6.68 -12.65
C VAL A 81 -15.95 6.56 -14.08
N THR A 82 -15.85 7.70 -14.76
CA THR A 82 -15.22 7.82 -16.09
C THR A 82 -13.92 8.61 -16.01
N TRP A 83 -13.17 8.65 -17.12
CA TRP A 83 -11.98 9.51 -17.22
C TRP A 83 -12.30 10.99 -17.04
N ALA A 84 -13.44 11.44 -17.57
CA ALA A 84 -13.91 12.82 -17.38
C ALA A 84 -14.24 13.11 -15.91
N SER A 85 -14.81 12.13 -15.20
CA SER A 85 -15.13 12.25 -13.78
C SER A 85 -13.91 12.59 -12.92
N LEU A 86 -12.69 12.25 -13.33
CA LEU A 86 -11.47 12.53 -12.56
C LEU A 86 -11.10 14.02 -12.52
N ALA A 87 -11.56 14.81 -13.49
CA ALA A 87 -11.34 16.25 -13.51
C ALA A 87 -12.34 17.02 -12.64
N GLU A 88 -13.49 16.40 -12.34
CA GLU A 88 -14.58 17.03 -11.61
C GLU A 88 -14.21 17.32 -10.13
N PRO A 89 -14.56 18.51 -9.60
CA PRO A 89 -14.40 18.83 -8.19
C PRO A 89 -15.13 17.83 -7.28
N GLY A 90 -14.61 17.64 -6.06
CA GLY A 90 -15.17 16.68 -5.10
C GLY A 90 -14.61 15.28 -5.29
N TYR A 91 -15.48 14.29 -5.50
CA TYR A 91 -15.10 12.87 -5.54
C TYR A 91 -14.03 12.57 -6.60
N GLY A 92 -14.21 13.12 -7.80
CA GLY A 92 -13.34 12.91 -8.96
C GLY A 92 -11.87 13.28 -8.71
N ARG A 93 -11.66 14.52 -8.31
CA ARG A 93 -10.32 15.07 -8.04
C ARG A 93 -9.62 14.40 -6.85
N VAL A 94 -10.38 14.03 -5.80
CA VAL A 94 -9.82 13.26 -4.67
C VAL A 94 -9.41 11.86 -5.13
N LEU A 95 -10.22 11.19 -5.95
CA LEU A 95 -9.88 9.90 -6.54
C LEU A 95 -8.63 10.02 -7.43
N ALA A 96 -8.54 11.04 -8.27
CA ALA A 96 -7.37 11.29 -9.12
C ALA A 96 -6.10 11.47 -8.27
N ALA A 97 -6.16 12.29 -7.23
CA ALA A 97 -5.04 12.48 -6.30
C ALA A 97 -4.63 11.16 -5.62
N LYS A 98 -5.61 10.35 -5.19
CA LYS A 98 -5.37 9.02 -4.60
C LYS A 98 -4.67 8.07 -5.58
N LEU A 99 -5.10 8.05 -6.84
CA LEU A 99 -4.50 7.21 -7.89
C LEU A 99 -3.07 7.67 -8.25
N CYS A 100 -2.83 8.98 -8.37
CA CYS A 100 -1.49 9.53 -8.56
C CYS A 100 -0.57 9.15 -7.40
N LEU A 101 -1.03 9.31 -6.16
CA LEU A 101 -0.25 8.97 -4.98
C LEU A 101 0.02 7.46 -4.90
N PHE A 102 -0.96 6.62 -5.23
CA PHE A 102 -0.79 5.17 -5.35
C PHE A 102 0.28 4.80 -6.40
N ALA A 103 0.28 5.46 -7.57
CA ALA A 103 1.32 5.26 -8.57
C ALA A 103 2.72 5.63 -8.03
N LEU A 104 2.84 6.74 -7.29
CA LEU A 104 4.09 7.13 -6.62
C LEU A 104 4.53 6.09 -5.58
N VAL A 105 3.60 5.53 -4.80
CA VAL A 105 3.88 4.42 -3.87
C VAL A 105 4.46 3.23 -4.64
N MET A 106 3.89 2.86 -5.79
CA MET A 106 4.36 1.72 -6.59
C MET A 106 5.76 1.95 -7.14
N LEU A 107 6.03 3.15 -7.68
CA LEU A 107 7.36 3.53 -8.16
C LEU A 107 8.39 3.51 -7.03
N ALA A 108 8.05 4.06 -5.86
CA ALA A 108 8.93 4.05 -4.70
C ALA A 108 9.18 2.62 -4.17
N ALA A 109 8.16 1.77 -4.12
CA ALA A 109 8.29 0.38 -3.67
C ALA A 109 9.15 -0.46 -4.64
N ALA A 110 8.93 -0.32 -5.95
CA ALA A 110 9.76 -0.97 -6.96
C ALA A 110 11.21 -0.48 -6.89
N GLY A 111 11.40 0.84 -6.79
CA GLY A 111 12.71 1.46 -6.63
C GLY A 111 13.42 1.00 -5.35
N HIS A 112 12.70 0.85 -4.23
CA HIS A 112 13.23 0.30 -2.99
C HIS A 112 13.79 -1.12 -3.21
N GLY A 113 13.03 -1.99 -3.87
CA GLY A 113 13.47 -3.35 -4.19
C GLY A 113 14.74 -3.37 -5.04
N VAL A 114 14.79 -2.53 -6.09
CA VAL A 114 15.98 -2.39 -6.96
C VAL A 114 17.18 -1.84 -6.19
N ALA A 115 17.00 -0.80 -5.37
CA ALA A 115 18.07 -0.21 -4.58
C ALA A 115 18.62 -1.20 -3.54
N HIS A 116 17.74 -1.97 -2.90
CA HIS A 116 18.12 -3.02 -1.97
C HIS A 116 18.92 -4.13 -2.66
N ALA A 117 18.47 -4.60 -3.83
CA ALA A 117 19.18 -5.61 -4.61
C ALA A 117 20.58 -5.14 -5.07
N LYS A 118 20.76 -3.83 -5.27
CA LYS A 118 22.05 -3.20 -5.63
C LYS A 118 22.91 -2.80 -4.42
N GLY A 119 22.53 -3.14 -3.20
CA GLY A 119 23.28 -2.79 -1.97
C GLY A 119 23.25 -1.30 -1.61
N ARG A 120 22.36 -0.50 -2.20
CA ARG A 120 22.27 0.97 -1.97
C ARG A 120 21.39 1.27 -0.76
N ALA A 121 21.91 0.99 0.45
CA ALA A 121 21.15 1.04 1.70
C ALA A 121 20.45 2.39 1.97
N ALA A 122 21.14 3.51 1.76
CA ALA A 122 20.58 4.85 2.01
C ALA A 122 19.38 5.14 1.10
N LEU A 123 19.51 4.85 -0.20
CA LEU A 123 18.44 5.03 -1.18
C LEU A 123 17.26 4.09 -0.90
N ALA A 124 17.54 2.82 -0.60
CA ALA A 124 16.50 1.85 -0.26
C ALA A 124 15.69 2.32 0.97
N ARG A 125 16.36 2.86 1.99
CA ARG A 125 15.69 3.43 3.18
C ARG A 125 14.84 4.65 2.82
N ALA A 126 15.37 5.58 2.04
CA ALA A 126 14.62 6.77 1.62
C ALA A 126 13.34 6.38 0.85
N LEU A 127 13.47 5.47 -0.12
CA LEU A 127 12.33 4.98 -0.91
C LEU A 127 11.30 4.22 -0.07
N ALA A 128 11.73 3.46 0.94
CA ALA A 128 10.81 2.81 1.88
C ALA A 128 10.01 3.83 2.69
N VAL A 129 10.67 4.88 3.20
CA VAL A 129 9.99 5.95 3.96
C VAL A 129 9.02 6.72 3.06
N VAL A 130 9.44 7.10 1.85
CA VAL A 130 8.57 7.75 0.86
C VAL A 130 7.36 6.89 0.55
N SER A 131 7.56 5.60 0.28
CA SER A 131 6.47 4.65 0.01
C SER A 131 5.51 4.56 1.19
N LEU A 132 6.00 4.47 2.43
CA LEU A 132 5.16 4.43 3.63
C LEU A 132 4.35 5.72 3.81
N VAL A 133 5.00 6.89 3.74
CA VAL A 133 4.33 8.20 3.91
C VAL A 133 3.28 8.42 2.82
N ALA A 134 3.62 8.11 1.57
CA ALA A 134 2.66 8.19 0.46
C ALA A 134 1.50 7.19 0.65
N SER A 135 1.75 5.99 1.18
CA SER A 135 0.69 5.00 1.47
C SER A 135 -0.26 5.50 2.56
N LEU A 136 0.26 6.16 3.60
CA LEU A 136 -0.57 6.84 4.60
C LEU A 136 -1.42 7.94 3.98
N GLY A 137 -0.85 8.72 3.04
CA GLY A 137 -1.60 9.70 2.27
C GLY A 137 -2.70 9.07 1.40
N VAL A 138 -2.48 7.88 0.81
CA VAL A 138 -3.52 7.15 0.07
C VAL A 138 -4.69 6.78 0.98
N VAL A 139 -4.39 6.33 2.21
CA VAL A 139 -5.42 6.03 3.22
C VAL A 139 -6.16 7.29 3.66
N LEU A 140 -5.44 8.39 3.90
CA LEU A 140 -6.04 9.69 4.24
C LEU A 140 -6.98 10.20 3.12
N LEU A 141 -6.55 10.13 1.85
CA LEU A 141 -7.40 10.52 0.74
C LEU A 141 -8.61 9.58 0.60
N ALA A 142 -8.47 8.31 0.98
CA ALA A 142 -9.60 7.38 0.98
C ALA A 142 -10.68 7.78 2.00
N THR A 143 -10.30 8.31 3.18
CA THR A 143 -11.27 8.79 4.18
C THR A 143 -11.92 10.12 3.78
N ALA A 144 -11.27 10.89 2.91
CA ALA A 144 -11.79 12.13 2.36
C ALA A 144 -12.73 11.94 1.16
N LEU A 145 -12.87 10.72 0.61
CA LEU A 145 -13.81 10.46 -0.47
C LEU A 145 -15.25 10.59 0.07
N PRO A 146 -16.10 11.44 -0.54
CA PRO A 146 -17.48 11.60 -0.10
C PRO A 146 -18.22 10.27 -0.01
N ALA A 147 -18.96 10.08 1.08
CA ALA A 147 -19.95 9.01 1.17
C ALA A 147 -21.03 9.30 0.12
N THR A 148 -21.14 8.40 -0.86
CA THR A 148 -22.18 8.40 -1.90
C THR A 148 -23.20 7.36 -1.56
#